data_AF-A0A1Q6CGN2-F1
#
_entry.id   AF-A0A1Q6CGN2-F1
#
_cell.length_a   1.000
_cell.length_b   1.000
_cell.length_c   1.000
_cell.angle_alpha   90.00
_cell.angle_beta   90.00
_cell.angle_gamma   90.00
#
_symmetry.space_group_name_H-M   'P 1'
#
loop_
_entity.id
_entity.type
_entity.pdbx_description
1 polymer ?
#
loop_
_entity_poly.entity_id
_entity_poly.type
_entity_poly.pdbx_seq_one_letter_code
_entity_poly.pdbx_strand_id
1 'polypeptide(L)'
;MSRKKTNFLVKTKNVLAGRAGYQCSHPNCNVITIGPGESADTVSSIGEAAHIFSASLNGPRGQGGLSDDELRDIENGFWACKIHARLIDTNSGNGFTAEQLKAWRALQETKIKLHQGRIQRQLFWLNSLKIKECSVFSDEQEIYFGKVTFICGSKNASGKSTILDFINSISSYEYLESRVSSGQSFRYELELFNPDSNELQIRYDNGAVLSKLNKEDVPFNPIPVEIFRYDLSCPLPH
;
A
#
# COMPACT_ATOMS: atom_id res chain seq x y z
N MET A 1 -29.03 33.27 -12.16
CA MET A 1 -29.09 31.86 -12.63
C MET A 1 -29.44 30.97 -11.45
N SER A 2 -30.54 30.21 -11.54
CA SER A 2 -30.93 29.25 -10.50
C SER A 2 -29.83 28.20 -10.32
N ARG A 3 -29.42 27.93 -9.08
CA ARG A 3 -28.45 26.88 -8.75
C ARG A 3 -29.07 25.53 -9.15
N LYS A 4 -28.46 24.80 -10.10
CA LYS A 4 -28.90 23.44 -10.44
C LYS A 4 -28.97 22.60 -9.15
N LYS A 5 -30.08 21.88 -8.93
CA LYS A 5 -30.34 21.11 -7.70
C LYS A 5 -29.24 20.09 -7.38
N THR A 6 -28.58 19.58 -8.41
CA THR A 6 -27.52 18.56 -8.37
C THR A 6 -26.11 19.11 -8.11
N ASN A 7 -25.93 20.43 -8.04
CA ASN A 7 -24.62 21.01 -7.73
C ASN A 7 -24.29 20.86 -6.23
N PHE A 8 -23.03 20.53 -5.93
CA PHE A 8 -22.54 20.45 -4.55
C PHE A 8 -22.85 21.73 -3.75
N LEU A 9 -23.29 21.54 -2.51
CA LEU A 9 -23.42 22.60 -1.52
C LEU A 9 -22.03 23.14 -1.14
N VAL A 10 -21.97 24.39 -0.66
CA VAL A 10 -20.69 24.99 -0.22
C VAL A 10 -20.05 24.14 0.87
N LYS A 11 -20.86 23.64 1.82
CA LYS A 11 -20.44 22.68 2.84
C LYS A 11 -19.76 21.45 2.22
N THR A 12 -20.39 20.81 1.24
CA THR A 12 -19.83 19.63 0.56
C THR A 12 -18.49 19.93 -0.10
N LYS A 13 -18.38 21.07 -0.82
CA LYS A 13 -17.13 21.51 -1.45
C LYS A 13 -16.01 21.69 -0.42
N ASN A 14 -16.30 22.35 0.70
CA ASN A 14 -15.33 22.58 1.76
C ASN A 14 -14.86 21.27 2.42
N VAL A 15 -15.78 20.32 2.64
CA VAL A 15 -15.41 19.00 3.18
C VAL A 15 -14.55 18.22 2.18
N LEU A 16 -14.90 18.21 0.89
CA LEU A 16 -14.08 17.57 -0.14
C LEU A 16 -12.67 18.16 -0.20
N ALA A 17 -12.56 19.49 -0.17
CA ALA A 17 -11.27 20.18 -0.13
C ALA A 17 -10.45 19.80 1.11
N GLY A 18 -11.07 19.84 2.30
CA GLY A 18 -10.41 19.49 3.56
C GLY A 18 -9.95 18.04 3.63
N ARG A 19 -10.76 17.09 3.12
CA ARG A 19 -10.39 15.66 3.04
C ARG A 19 -9.20 15.42 2.11
N ALA A 20 -9.10 16.18 1.03
CA ALA A 20 -7.98 16.14 0.10
C ALA A 20 -6.79 16.99 0.56
N GLY A 21 -6.85 17.62 1.75
CA GLY A 21 -5.81 18.50 2.27
C GLY A 21 -5.56 19.71 1.38
N TYR A 22 -6.60 20.18 0.68
CA TYR A 22 -6.51 21.20 -0.37
C TYR A 22 -5.45 20.89 -1.43
N GLN A 23 -5.23 19.63 -1.77
CA GLN A 23 -4.34 19.20 -2.85
C GLN A 23 -5.13 18.43 -3.92
N CYS A 24 -4.67 18.50 -5.17
CA CYS A 24 -5.34 17.81 -6.26
C CYS A 24 -5.28 16.28 -6.08
N SER A 25 -6.41 15.58 -6.23
CA SER A 25 -6.42 14.11 -6.12
C SER A 25 -5.92 13.36 -7.36
N HIS A 26 -5.54 14.03 -8.44
CA HIS A 26 -4.97 13.35 -9.60
C HIS A 26 -3.65 12.67 -9.20
N PRO A 27 -3.42 11.36 -9.47
CA PRO A 27 -2.32 10.59 -8.88
C PRO A 27 -0.93 11.19 -9.09
N ASN A 28 -0.72 11.83 -10.24
CA ASN A 28 0.54 12.44 -10.65
C ASN A 28 0.57 13.97 -10.45
N CYS A 29 -0.36 14.54 -9.68
CA CYS A 29 -0.41 15.96 -9.38
C CYS A 29 -0.26 16.18 -7.88
N ASN A 30 0.70 17.01 -7.48
CA ASN A 30 0.93 17.39 -6.08
C ASN A 30 0.65 18.88 -5.83
N VAL A 31 -0.15 19.50 -6.70
CA VAL A 31 -0.46 20.94 -6.60
C VAL A 31 -1.31 21.20 -5.36
N ILE A 32 -0.82 22.08 -4.49
CA ILE A 32 -1.62 22.72 -3.45
C ILE A 32 -2.57 23.70 -4.15
N THR A 33 -3.85 23.57 -3.84
CA THR A 33 -4.93 24.27 -4.53
C THR A 33 -5.44 25.50 -3.78
N ILE A 34 -4.91 25.77 -2.59
CA ILE A 34 -5.22 26.96 -1.79
C ILE A 34 -3.93 27.66 -1.36
N GLY A 35 -3.99 28.99 -1.25
CA GLY A 35 -2.87 29.81 -0.80
C GLY A 35 -3.35 31.19 -0.33
N PRO A 36 -2.42 32.06 0.08
CA PRO A 36 -2.74 33.44 0.44
C PRO A 36 -3.34 34.20 -0.75
N GLY A 37 -4.28 35.10 -0.47
CA GLY A 37 -4.73 36.13 -1.41
C GLY A 37 -3.88 37.39 -1.33
N GLU A 38 -4.29 38.44 -2.03
CA GLU A 38 -3.60 39.74 -2.05
C GLU A 38 -3.71 40.50 -0.71
N SER A 39 -4.72 40.19 0.10
CA SER A 39 -4.92 40.77 1.43
C SER A 39 -4.84 39.69 2.52
N ALA A 40 -4.54 40.10 3.76
CA ALA A 40 -4.35 39.18 4.89
C ALA A 40 -5.60 38.35 5.26
N ASP A 41 -6.80 38.82 4.88
CA ASP A 41 -8.09 38.18 5.12
C ASP A 41 -8.64 37.40 3.92
N THR A 42 -7.89 37.32 2.81
CA THR A 42 -8.31 36.61 1.60
C THR A 42 -7.45 35.39 1.30
N VAL A 43 -8.05 34.42 0.59
CA VAL A 43 -7.39 33.21 0.11
C VAL A 43 -7.53 33.11 -1.40
N SER A 44 -6.47 32.67 -2.06
CA SER A 44 -6.51 32.28 -3.46
C SER A 44 -6.76 30.78 -3.57
N SER A 45 -7.67 30.37 -4.46
CA SER A 45 -7.97 28.96 -4.68
C SER A 45 -8.08 28.62 -6.17
N ILE A 46 -7.36 27.57 -6.56
CA ILE A 46 -7.40 26.96 -7.89
C ILE A 46 -8.01 25.55 -7.85
N GLY A 47 -8.62 25.17 -6.73
CA GLY A 47 -9.27 23.89 -6.53
C GLY A 47 -10.77 23.91 -6.84
N GLU A 48 -11.29 22.75 -7.20
CA GLU A 48 -12.70 22.54 -7.50
C GLU A 48 -13.16 21.15 -7.04
N ALA A 49 -14.40 21.08 -6.56
CA ALA A 49 -15.08 19.82 -6.30
C ALA A 49 -15.64 19.29 -7.61
N ALA A 50 -15.04 18.23 -8.13
CA ALA A 50 -15.43 17.58 -9.37
C ALA A 50 -16.39 16.41 -9.10
N HIS A 51 -17.34 16.23 -9.99
CA HIS A 51 -18.33 15.15 -9.95
C HIS A 51 -17.77 13.87 -10.57
N ILE A 52 -17.94 12.75 -9.87
CA ILE A 52 -17.61 11.41 -10.37
C ILE A 52 -18.66 10.99 -11.40
N PHE A 53 -19.94 10.95 -11.04
CA PHE A 53 -21.07 10.92 -11.97
C PHE A 53 -21.61 12.32 -12.21
N SER A 54 -21.91 12.63 -13.46
CA SER A 54 -22.24 13.98 -13.91
C SER A 54 -23.47 14.53 -13.20
N ALA A 55 -23.40 15.77 -12.71
CA ALA A 55 -24.57 16.46 -12.15
C ALA A 55 -25.70 16.70 -13.16
N SER A 56 -25.40 16.65 -14.46
CA SER A 56 -26.34 16.88 -15.55
C SER A 56 -26.60 15.57 -16.29
N LEU A 57 -27.86 15.35 -16.70
CA LEU A 57 -28.29 14.16 -17.46
C LEU A 57 -27.41 13.93 -18.70
N ASN A 58 -27.15 14.98 -19.48
CA ASN A 58 -26.30 14.94 -20.68
C ASN A 58 -24.81 15.23 -20.38
N GLY A 59 -24.37 15.03 -19.15
CA GLY A 59 -22.97 15.25 -18.77
C GLY A 59 -22.05 14.11 -19.23
N PRO A 60 -20.71 14.32 -19.21
CA PRO A 60 -19.73 13.43 -19.80
C PRO A 60 -19.91 11.95 -19.43
N ARG A 61 -20.03 11.64 -18.13
CA ARG A 61 -20.17 10.27 -17.62
C ARG A 61 -21.63 9.84 -17.36
N GLY A 62 -22.61 10.65 -17.79
CA GLY A 62 -24.01 10.48 -17.39
C GLY A 62 -24.21 10.54 -15.87
N GLN A 63 -25.41 10.19 -15.40
CA GLN A 63 -25.79 10.25 -13.97
C GLN A 63 -25.63 8.91 -13.22
N GLY A 64 -25.32 7.81 -13.91
CA GLY A 64 -25.09 6.51 -13.26
C GLY A 64 -26.31 5.92 -12.53
N GLY A 65 -27.53 6.40 -12.83
CA GLY A 65 -28.75 6.00 -12.12
C GLY A 65 -28.95 6.65 -10.75
N LEU A 66 -28.11 7.63 -10.40
CA LEU A 66 -28.19 8.34 -9.12
C LEU A 66 -29.34 9.37 -9.11
N SER A 67 -29.97 9.50 -7.95
CA SER A 67 -30.93 10.58 -7.65
C SER A 67 -30.25 11.95 -7.56
N ASP A 68 -31.04 13.03 -7.61
CA ASP A 68 -30.54 14.40 -7.44
C ASP A 68 -29.78 14.60 -6.12
N ASP A 69 -30.20 13.92 -5.05
CA ASP A 69 -29.56 13.97 -3.74
C ASP A 69 -28.24 13.21 -3.71
N GLU A 70 -28.15 12.06 -4.36
CA GLU A 70 -26.92 11.28 -4.49
C GLU A 70 -25.91 11.98 -5.43
N LEU A 71 -26.38 12.64 -6.49
CA LEU A 71 -25.52 13.38 -7.40
C LEU A 71 -24.78 14.55 -6.73
N ARG A 72 -25.39 15.15 -5.69
CA ARG A 72 -24.79 16.22 -4.89
C ARG A 72 -24.19 15.73 -3.56
N ASP A 73 -24.22 14.42 -3.31
CA ASP A 73 -23.66 13.84 -2.11
C ASP A 73 -22.13 13.87 -2.15
N ILE A 74 -21.50 13.91 -0.98
CA ILE A 74 -20.05 13.91 -0.87
C ILE A 74 -19.42 12.66 -1.53
N GLU A 75 -20.13 11.53 -1.53
CA GLU A 75 -19.64 10.29 -2.11
C GLU A 75 -19.52 10.32 -3.63
N ASN A 76 -20.25 11.21 -4.30
CA ASN A 76 -20.16 11.45 -5.73
C ASN A 76 -19.12 12.53 -6.10
N GLY A 77 -18.34 13.04 -5.14
CA GLY A 77 -17.39 14.13 -5.35
C GLY A 77 -15.95 13.76 -5.02
N PHE A 78 -15.02 14.44 -5.68
CA PHE A 78 -13.62 14.49 -5.26
C PHE A 78 -13.02 15.88 -5.52
N TRP A 79 -11.87 16.17 -4.92
CA TRP A 79 -11.22 17.47 -5.06
C TRP A 79 -10.09 17.44 -6.09
N ALA A 80 -10.04 18.41 -6.99
CA ALA A 80 -9.00 18.52 -8.01
C ALA A 80 -8.62 19.98 -8.26
N CYS A 81 -7.44 20.23 -8.84
CA CYS A 81 -7.18 21.55 -9.44
C CYS A 81 -8.05 21.73 -10.68
N LYS A 82 -8.34 22.98 -11.07
CA LYS A 82 -9.16 23.31 -12.24
C LYS A 82 -8.74 22.57 -13.53
N ILE A 83 -7.43 22.37 -13.72
CA ILE A 83 -6.90 21.63 -14.88
C ILE A 83 -7.40 20.19 -14.88
N HIS A 84 -7.20 19.45 -13.78
CA HIS A 84 -7.60 18.05 -13.72
C HIS A 84 -9.12 17.87 -13.57
N ALA A 85 -9.80 18.80 -12.91
CA ALA A 85 -11.27 18.84 -12.88
C ALA A 85 -11.85 18.97 -14.30
N ARG A 86 -11.19 19.74 -15.18
CA ARG A 86 -11.58 19.83 -16.58
C ARG A 86 -11.13 18.61 -17.39
N LEU A 87 -9.92 18.10 -17.15
CA LEU A 87 -9.35 16.95 -17.87
C LEU A 87 -10.28 15.75 -17.83
N ILE A 88 -10.81 15.42 -16.65
CA ILE A 88 -11.66 14.24 -16.50
C ILE A 88 -12.92 14.32 -17.36
N ASP A 89 -13.42 15.51 -17.66
CA ASP A 89 -14.64 15.72 -18.45
C ASP A 89 -14.40 15.79 -19.96
N THR A 90 -13.13 15.80 -20.39
CA THR A 90 -12.78 15.79 -21.82
C THR A 90 -13.18 14.49 -22.49
N ASN A 91 -13.35 14.51 -23.82
CA ASN A 91 -13.73 13.33 -24.61
C ASN A 91 -14.97 12.61 -24.06
N SER A 92 -15.95 13.39 -23.61
CA SER A 92 -17.16 12.88 -22.96
C SER A 92 -16.87 11.94 -21.78
N GLY A 93 -15.78 12.17 -21.05
CA GLY A 93 -15.45 11.38 -19.86
C GLY A 93 -14.96 9.96 -20.16
N ASN A 94 -14.87 9.54 -21.42
CA ASN A 94 -14.47 8.18 -21.82
C ASN A 94 -13.03 7.81 -21.42
N GLY A 95 -12.19 8.81 -21.13
CA GLY A 95 -10.81 8.59 -20.68
C GLY A 95 -10.68 8.20 -19.20
N PHE A 96 -11.72 8.38 -18.40
CA PHE A 96 -11.66 8.20 -16.94
C PHE A 96 -12.96 7.61 -16.40
N THR A 97 -12.91 6.37 -15.92
CA THR A 97 -14.09 5.69 -15.37
C THR A 97 -14.45 6.23 -13.98
N ALA A 98 -15.69 6.02 -13.53
CA ALA A 98 -16.12 6.41 -12.19
C ALA A 98 -15.29 5.70 -11.11
N GLU A 99 -14.95 4.43 -11.32
CA GLU A 99 -14.12 3.60 -10.44
C GLU A 99 -12.72 4.18 -10.31
N GLN A 100 -12.14 4.64 -11.42
CA GLN A 100 -10.83 5.29 -11.43
C GLN A 100 -10.84 6.58 -10.62
N LEU A 101 -11.87 7.43 -10.76
CA LEU A 101 -12.00 8.67 -10.00
C LEU A 101 -12.22 8.41 -8.49
N LYS A 102 -12.99 7.36 -8.14
CA LYS A 102 -13.12 6.89 -6.76
C LYS A 102 -11.78 6.44 -6.19
N ALA A 103 -10.98 5.70 -6.97
CA ALA A 103 -9.65 5.27 -6.57
C ALA A 103 -8.70 6.47 -6.36
N TRP A 104 -8.77 7.49 -7.21
CA TRP A 104 -7.98 8.73 -7.06
C TRP A 104 -8.32 9.46 -5.77
N ARG A 105 -9.61 9.60 -5.45
CA ARG A 105 -10.07 10.15 -4.17
C ARG A 105 -9.50 9.36 -2.99
N ALA A 106 -9.67 8.04 -2.98
CA ALA A 106 -9.22 7.18 -1.89
C ALA A 106 -7.69 7.25 -1.69
N LEU A 107 -6.92 7.26 -2.78
CA LEU A 107 -5.47 7.42 -2.76
C LEU A 107 -5.08 8.76 -2.12
N GLN A 108 -5.69 9.87 -2.53
CA GLN A 108 -5.36 11.18 -2.00
C GLN A 108 -5.72 11.31 -0.52
N GLU A 109 -6.90 10.87 -0.12
CA GLU A 109 -7.30 10.90 1.30
C GLU A 109 -6.35 10.06 2.16
N THR A 110 -5.83 8.94 1.63
CA THR A 110 -4.82 8.11 2.30
C THR A 110 -3.48 8.84 2.41
N LYS A 111 -3.02 9.51 1.34
CA LYS A 111 -1.83 10.38 1.38
C LYS A 111 -1.95 11.47 2.45
N ILE A 112 -3.11 12.11 2.57
CA ILE A 112 -3.32 13.15 3.60
C ILE A 112 -3.33 12.56 5.02
N LYS A 113 -3.99 11.41 5.23
CA LYS A 113 -3.92 10.71 6.52
C LYS A 113 -2.48 10.38 6.91
N LEU A 114 -1.68 9.93 5.95
CA LEU A 114 -0.26 9.67 6.15
C LEU A 114 0.51 10.94 6.54
N HIS A 115 0.36 12.05 5.80
CA HIS A 115 1.04 13.31 6.11
C HIS A 115 0.64 13.87 7.49
N GLN A 116 -0.58 13.58 7.95
CA GLN A 116 -1.05 13.95 9.28
C GLN A 116 -0.58 12.99 10.40
N GLY A 117 0.14 11.93 10.06
CA GLY A 117 0.54 10.88 11.02
C GLY A 117 -0.62 10.02 11.52
N ARG A 118 -1.79 10.07 10.87
CA ARG A 118 -2.96 9.23 11.21
C ARG A 118 -2.82 7.79 10.74
N ILE A 119 -1.93 7.57 9.77
CA ILE A 119 -1.48 6.25 9.31
C ILE A 119 0.05 6.30 9.40
N GLN A 120 0.67 5.30 10.01
CA GLN A 120 2.12 5.14 9.92
C GLN A 120 2.44 4.37 8.63
N ARG A 121 3.49 4.80 7.91
CA ARG A 121 4.05 3.94 6.85
C ARG A 121 4.64 2.74 7.59
N GLN A 122 4.00 1.59 7.44
CA GLN A 122 4.68 0.33 7.72
C GLN A 122 5.78 0.19 6.67
N LEU A 123 6.99 0.63 7.01
CA LEU A 123 8.16 0.39 6.19
C LEU A 123 8.65 -0.98 6.55
N PHE A 124 7.97 -2.02 6.05
CA PHE A 124 8.47 -3.37 6.21
C PHE A 124 9.79 -3.50 5.45
N TRP A 125 10.88 -3.68 6.16
CA TRP A 125 12.18 -3.97 5.59
C TRP A 125 12.78 -5.16 6.31
N LEU A 126 13.01 -6.23 5.57
CA LEU A 126 13.84 -7.33 6.05
C LEU A 126 15.30 -6.90 5.93
N ASN A 127 15.97 -6.66 7.06
CA ASN A 127 17.36 -6.20 7.09
C ASN A 127 18.34 -7.34 6.97
N SER A 128 18.14 -8.39 7.76
CA SER A 128 19.06 -9.53 7.80
C SER A 128 18.37 -10.84 8.11
N LEU A 129 19.01 -11.94 7.70
CA LEU A 129 18.74 -13.30 8.12
C LEU A 129 20.03 -13.88 8.67
N LYS A 130 20.03 -14.20 9.96
CA LYS A 130 21.11 -14.89 10.65
C LYS A 130 20.73 -16.34 10.93
N ILE A 131 21.35 -17.28 10.24
CA ILE A 131 21.14 -18.71 10.41
C ILE A 131 22.18 -19.21 11.42
N LYS A 132 21.73 -19.56 12.62
CA LYS A 132 22.57 -20.09 13.70
C LYS A 132 22.76 -21.59 13.62
N GLU A 133 21.72 -22.30 13.17
CA GLU A 133 21.71 -23.76 13.12
C GLU A 133 20.79 -24.21 11.99
N CYS A 134 21.30 -25.04 11.07
CA CYS A 134 20.51 -25.75 10.05
C CYS A 134 21.43 -26.69 9.30
N SER A 135 21.10 -27.99 9.17
CA SER A 135 21.96 -29.00 8.53
C SER A 135 22.32 -28.74 7.06
N VAL A 136 21.67 -27.76 6.41
CA VAL A 136 21.99 -27.34 5.04
C VAL A 136 23.21 -26.42 4.98
N PHE A 137 23.60 -25.81 6.11
CA PHE A 137 24.72 -24.88 6.22
C PHE A 137 25.77 -25.43 7.20
N SER A 138 27.05 -25.34 6.84
CA SER A 138 28.16 -25.86 7.66
C SER A 138 28.49 -24.99 8.86
N ASP A 139 28.29 -23.68 8.72
CA ASP A 139 28.65 -22.64 9.69
C ASP A 139 27.50 -21.66 9.84
N GLU A 140 27.54 -20.84 10.90
CA GLU A 140 26.62 -19.71 11.02
C GLU A 140 26.72 -18.82 9.78
N GLN A 141 25.57 -18.45 9.23
CA GLN A 141 25.48 -17.56 8.06
C GLN A 141 24.71 -16.31 8.46
N GLU A 142 25.16 -15.15 7.98
CA GLU A 142 24.41 -13.90 8.11
C GLU A 142 24.31 -13.24 6.73
N ILE A 143 23.09 -12.97 6.31
CA ILE A 143 22.77 -12.38 5.00
C ILE A 143 22.11 -11.03 5.27
N TYR A 144 22.70 -9.97 4.74
CA TYR A 144 22.09 -8.63 4.72
C TYR A 144 21.35 -8.42 3.40
N PHE A 145 20.12 -7.94 3.46
CA PHE A 145 19.29 -7.73 2.28
C PHE A 145 19.35 -6.27 1.83
N GLY A 146 19.36 -6.09 0.51
CA GLY A 146 19.17 -4.80 -0.13
C GLY A 146 17.77 -4.70 -0.74
N LYS A 147 17.50 -3.59 -1.44
CA LYS A 147 16.25 -3.42 -2.20
C LYS A 147 16.07 -4.56 -3.23
N VAL A 148 17.18 -5.05 -3.76
CA VAL A 148 17.27 -6.22 -4.62
C VAL A 148 18.48 -7.03 -4.15
N THR A 149 18.27 -8.30 -3.80
CA THR A 149 19.34 -9.22 -3.41
C THR A 149 19.35 -10.41 -4.35
N PHE A 150 20.53 -10.71 -4.92
CA PHE A 150 20.75 -11.92 -5.71
C PHE A 150 21.43 -12.97 -4.84
N ILE A 151 20.81 -14.14 -4.72
CA ILE A 151 21.39 -15.30 -4.04
C ILE A 151 21.75 -16.34 -5.09
N CYS A 152 23.04 -16.46 -5.39
CA CYS A 152 23.57 -17.35 -6.41
C CYS A 152 24.25 -18.56 -5.75
N GLY A 153 24.16 -19.72 -6.39
CA GLY A 153 24.93 -20.90 -6.00
C GLY A 153 25.50 -21.59 -7.22
N SER A 154 26.58 -22.36 -7.03
CA SER A 154 27.13 -23.23 -8.07
C SER A 154 26.12 -24.32 -8.49
N LYS A 155 26.45 -25.09 -9.53
CA LYS A 155 25.61 -26.21 -9.99
C LYS A 155 25.31 -27.16 -8.82
N ASN A 156 24.04 -27.39 -8.53
CA ASN A 156 23.52 -28.19 -7.42
C ASN A 156 23.81 -27.64 -6.00
N ALA A 157 24.17 -26.37 -5.85
CA ALA A 157 24.31 -25.77 -4.52
C ALA A 157 22.97 -25.82 -3.75
N SER A 158 23.01 -26.35 -2.54
CA SER A 158 21.91 -26.36 -1.58
C SER A 158 21.71 -24.98 -0.93
N GLY A 159 20.67 -24.82 -0.11
CA GLY A 159 20.48 -23.63 0.74
C GLY A 159 19.56 -22.53 0.19
N LYS A 160 19.47 -22.33 -1.13
CA LYS A 160 18.61 -21.27 -1.73
C LYS A 160 17.15 -21.40 -1.30
N SER A 161 16.56 -22.58 -1.47
CA SER A 161 15.18 -22.83 -1.04
C SER A 161 15.05 -22.70 0.48
N THR A 162 16.05 -23.13 1.25
CA THR A 162 16.05 -22.98 2.72
C THR A 162 16.00 -21.51 3.15
N ILE A 163 16.79 -20.65 2.51
CA ILE A 163 16.77 -19.20 2.77
C ILE A 163 15.38 -18.64 2.44
N LEU A 164 14.80 -19.03 1.31
CA LEU A 164 13.45 -18.60 0.94
C LEU A 164 12.41 -19.10 1.95
N ASP A 165 12.46 -20.36 2.39
CA ASP A 165 11.53 -20.92 3.37
C ASP A 165 11.61 -20.14 4.71
N PHE A 166 12.83 -19.81 5.17
CA PHE A 166 13.03 -19.01 6.38
C PHE A 166 12.50 -17.58 6.24
N ILE A 167 12.69 -16.94 5.08
CA ILE A 167 12.10 -15.62 4.81
C ILE A 167 10.58 -15.70 4.75
N ASN A 168 10.00 -16.67 4.02
CA ASN A 168 8.56 -16.81 3.90
C ASN A 168 7.90 -17.20 5.24
N SER A 169 8.66 -17.77 6.17
CA SER A 169 8.17 -18.08 7.52
C SER A 169 7.71 -16.86 8.32
N ILE A 170 8.15 -15.65 7.94
CA ILE A 170 7.69 -14.40 8.56
C ILE A 170 6.17 -14.23 8.38
N SER A 171 5.60 -14.74 7.28
CA SER A 171 4.16 -14.66 6.98
C SER A 171 3.39 -15.95 7.26
N SER A 172 4.04 -17.14 7.24
CA SER A 172 3.38 -18.40 7.62
C SER A 172 4.39 -19.51 7.95
N TYR A 173 4.16 -20.28 9.01
CA TYR A 173 5.02 -21.44 9.31
C TYR A 173 4.80 -22.66 8.41
N GLU A 174 3.80 -22.63 7.51
CA GLU A 174 3.61 -23.68 6.49
C GLU A 174 4.86 -23.87 5.63
N TYR A 175 5.61 -22.79 5.36
CA TYR A 175 6.87 -22.86 4.62
C TYR A 175 7.98 -23.66 5.33
N LEU A 176 7.83 -23.93 6.64
CA LEU A 176 8.76 -24.73 7.44
C LEU A 176 8.34 -26.21 7.55
N GLU A 177 7.13 -26.58 7.13
CA GLU A 177 6.55 -27.92 7.36
C GLU A 177 7.41 -29.05 6.80
N SER A 178 7.98 -28.87 5.60
CA SER A 178 8.84 -29.88 4.98
C SER A 178 10.08 -30.19 5.81
N ARG A 179 10.57 -29.23 6.60
CA ARG A 179 11.74 -29.35 7.48
C ARG A 179 11.37 -29.93 8.84
N VAL A 180 10.24 -29.48 9.37
CA VAL A 180 9.66 -30.05 10.59
C VAL A 180 9.41 -31.55 10.38
N SER A 181 8.79 -31.91 9.26
CA SER A 181 8.46 -33.29 8.89
C SER A 181 9.70 -34.17 8.67
N SER A 182 10.82 -33.60 8.26
CA SER A 182 12.09 -34.31 8.12
C SER A 182 12.89 -34.42 9.42
N GLY A 183 12.39 -33.85 10.53
CA GLY A 183 13.07 -33.84 11.83
C GLY A 183 14.32 -32.97 11.85
N GLN A 184 14.46 -32.05 10.89
CA GLN A 184 15.63 -31.20 10.77
C GLN A 184 15.60 -30.10 11.84
N SER A 185 16.60 -30.08 12.73
CA SER A 185 16.78 -28.98 13.68
C SER A 185 17.22 -27.70 12.97
N PHE A 186 16.64 -26.57 13.38
CA PHE A 186 17.01 -25.25 12.87
C PHE A 186 16.82 -24.15 13.89
N ARG A 187 17.65 -23.11 13.78
CA ARG A 187 17.58 -21.86 14.54
C ARG A 187 18.07 -20.71 13.68
N TYR A 188 17.28 -19.66 13.58
CA TYR A 188 17.64 -18.46 12.84
C TYR A 188 16.94 -17.22 13.41
N GLU A 189 17.44 -16.06 13.01
CA GLU A 189 16.98 -14.75 13.44
C GLU A 189 16.79 -13.88 12.21
N LEU A 190 15.73 -13.08 12.23
CA LEU A 190 15.37 -12.14 11.18
C LEU A 190 15.26 -10.76 11.81
N GLU A 191 15.99 -9.80 11.27
CA GLU A 191 15.86 -8.40 11.67
C GLU A 191 14.91 -7.69 10.71
N LEU A 192 13.81 -7.16 11.24
CA LEU A 192 12.71 -6.54 10.51
C LEU A 192 12.53 -5.09 10.98
N PHE A 193 12.43 -4.12 10.08
CA PHE A 193 11.96 -2.78 10.43
C PHE A 193 10.45 -2.68 10.20
N ASN A 194 9.69 -2.18 11.18
CA ASN A 194 8.28 -1.79 10.99
C ASN A 194 7.73 -0.83 12.07
N PRO A 195 7.97 0.49 11.98
CA PRO A 195 9.14 1.13 11.36
C PRO A 195 10.40 0.98 12.23
N ASP A 196 10.24 0.60 13.49
CA ASP A 196 11.32 0.35 14.45
C ASP A 196 12.01 -0.99 14.18
N SER A 197 13.23 -1.19 14.69
CA SER A 197 13.93 -2.48 14.62
C SER A 197 13.21 -3.52 15.46
N ASN A 198 12.98 -4.69 14.85
CA ASN A 198 12.39 -5.85 15.48
C ASN A 198 13.25 -7.08 15.17
N GLU A 199 13.53 -7.90 16.18
CA GLU A 199 14.21 -9.17 16.02
C GLU A 199 13.22 -10.32 16.19
N LEU A 200 13.00 -11.08 15.12
CA LEU A 200 12.21 -12.30 15.13
C LEU A 200 13.15 -13.50 15.18
N GLN A 201 13.18 -14.20 16.30
CA GLN A 201 13.93 -15.44 16.48
C GLN A 201 13.00 -16.62 16.24
N ILE A 202 13.43 -17.60 15.44
CA ILE A 202 12.68 -18.83 15.21
C ILE A 202 13.61 -20.03 15.45
N ARG A 203 13.10 -21.02 16.17
CA ARG A 203 13.79 -22.29 16.38
C ARG A 203 12.82 -23.46 16.33
N TYR A 204 13.31 -24.60 15.93
CA TYR A 204 12.60 -25.87 16.04
C TYR A 204 13.27 -26.72 17.12
N ASP A 205 12.49 -27.16 18.11
CA ASP A 205 12.93 -27.94 19.25
C ASP A 205 11.83 -28.94 19.63
N ASN A 206 12.18 -30.22 19.79
CA ASN A 206 11.29 -31.29 20.27
C ASN A 206 9.88 -31.33 19.63
N GLY A 207 9.78 -31.18 18.32
CA GLY A 207 8.51 -31.32 17.59
C GLY A 207 7.68 -30.04 17.45
N ALA A 208 8.17 -28.90 17.96
CA ALA A 208 7.48 -27.62 17.85
C ALA A 208 8.37 -26.51 17.29
N VAL A 209 7.77 -25.65 16.45
CA VAL A 209 8.38 -24.37 16.07
C VAL A 209 8.07 -23.36 17.17
N LEU A 210 9.11 -22.74 17.72
CA LEU A 210 9.03 -21.73 18.76
C LEU A 210 9.56 -20.41 18.20
N SER A 211 8.94 -19.29 18.60
CA SER A 211 9.38 -17.98 18.15
C SER A 211 9.36 -16.92 19.24
N LYS A 212 10.27 -15.96 19.11
CA LYS A 212 10.33 -14.76 19.94
C LYS A 212 10.38 -13.51 19.10
N LEU A 213 9.61 -12.50 19.46
CA LEU A 213 9.71 -11.16 18.90
C LEU A 213 10.26 -10.23 19.99
N ASN A 214 11.42 -9.61 19.74
CA ASN A 214 12.04 -8.67 20.69
C ASN A 214 12.17 -9.23 22.11
N LYS A 215 12.53 -10.52 22.22
CA LYS A 215 12.68 -11.33 23.45
C LYS A 215 11.38 -11.87 24.07
N GLU A 216 10.21 -11.41 23.61
CA GLU A 216 8.91 -11.91 24.07
C GLU A 216 8.53 -13.16 23.28
N ASP A 217 8.05 -14.21 23.97
CA ASP A 217 7.52 -15.40 23.31
C ASP A 217 6.24 -15.06 22.55
N VAL A 218 6.20 -15.41 21.26
CA VAL A 218 5.02 -15.20 20.41
C VAL A 218 4.67 -16.53 19.73
N PRO A 219 3.38 -16.85 19.54
CA PRO A 219 2.99 -18.06 18.82
C PRO A 219 3.34 -17.99 17.33
N PHE A 220 3.42 -16.78 16.79
CA PHE A 220 3.76 -16.45 15.42
C PHE A 220 4.13 -14.96 15.34
N ASN A 221 4.80 -14.53 14.25
CA ASN A 221 5.11 -13.12 14.01
C ASN A 221 3.84 -12.24 13.98
N PRO A 222 3.64 -11.33 14.94
CA PRO A 222 2.46 -10.46 14.99
C PRO A 222 2.55 -9.25 14.03
N ILE A 223 3.71 -9.02 13.41
CA ILE A 223 3.93 -7.90 12.50
C ILE A 223 3.25 -8.22 11.16
N PRO A 224 2.25 -7.41 10.72
CA PRO A 224 1.55 -7.68 9.47
C PRO A 224 2.51 -7.52 8.28
N VAL A 225 2.77 -8.64 7.61
CA VAL A 225 3.56 -8.70 6.38
C VAL A 225 2.93 -9.71 5.42
N GLU A 226 3.01 -9.39 4.14
CA GLU A 226 2.66 -10.30 3.05
C GLU A 226 3.91 -10.52 2.20
N ILE A 227 4.19 -11.79 1.87
CA ILE A 227 5.36 -12.18 1.07
C ILE A 227 4.85 -12.82 -0.22
N PHE A 228 5.35 -12.32 -1.35
CA PHE A 228 5.03 -12.85 -2.67
C PHE A 228 6.21 -13.65 -3.22
N ARG A 229 5.99 -14.95 -3.45
CA ARG A 229 6.96 -15.83 -4.09
C ARG A 229 6.55 -16.09 -5.54
N TYR A 230 7.49 -15.87 -6.47
CA TYR A 230 7.33 -16.18 -7.89
C TYR A 230 8.35 -17.24 -8.29
N ASP A 231 7.89 -18.44 -8.61
CA ASP A 231 8.74 -19.48 -9.20
C ASP A 231 8.75 -19.28 -10.72
N LEU A 232 9.84 -18.71 -11.24
CA LEU A 232 10.02 -18.49 -12.67
C LEU A 232 10.40 -19.81 -13.35
N SER A 233 9.40 -20.55 -13.84
CA SER A 233 9.65 -21.68 -14.74
C SER A 233 10.19 -21.14 -16.06
N CYS A 234 11.49 -21.32 -16.32
CA CYS A 234 12.03 -21.13 -17.66
C CYS A 234 11.59 -22.33 -18.50
N PRO A 235 10.75 -22.17 -19.54
CA PRO A 235 10.50 -23.26 -20.47
C PRO A 235 11.84 -23.61 -21.11
N LEU A 236 12.32 -24.84 -20.89
CA LEU A 236 13.49 -25.34 -21.59
C LEU A 236 13.20 -25.23 -23.09
N PRO A 237 14.08 -24.63 -23.91
CA PRO A 237 13.96 -24.77 -25.35
C PRO A 237 14.09 -26.25 -25.68
N HIS A 238 13.07 -26.78 -26.37
CA HIS A 238 13.08 -28.12 -26.96
C HIS A 238 14.22 -28.28 -27.98
#